data_AF-A0A5Q0NVQ0-F1
#
_entry.id   AF-A0A5Q0NVQ0-F1
#
_cell.length_a   1.000
_cell.length_b   1.000
_cell.length_c   1.000
_cell.angle_alpha   90.00
_cell.angle_beta   90.00
_cell.angle_gamma   90.00
#
_symmetry.space_group_name_H-M   'P 1'
#
loop_
_entity.id
_entity.type
_entity.pdbx_description
1 polymer ?
#
loop_
_entity_poly.entity_id
_entity_poly.type
_entity_poly.pdbx_seq_one_letter_code
_entity_poly.pdbx_strand_id
1 'polypeptide(L)'
;MAAPALVALAHGSRDPRSAETITALVNEVRAMRPDLRIEQAFLELSRPSFQTVVDRLVKAGHEEIVVVPLLLTDAYHAKVDVPSAIETATQRHPGLKIRATSILGLETRFLEVLDERLRAALSQARVRELDALVLAAAGSSDPLANQAVARLARVWGSHHKLPVTAAFASAAPPAAGEAVRAFRGEGRRHIAVASLFLAPGFLPDRAAELALEAGAVAVSDPLGAHPEVARTILARYAVGAVELVPV
;
A
#
# COMPACT_ATOMS: atom_id res chain seq x y z
N MET A 1 -1.76 -30.36 -10.84
CA MET A 1 -2.01 -29.02 -11.40
C MET A 1 -0.89 -28.11 -10.91
N ALA A 2 -0.36 -27.24 -11.78
CA ALA A 2 0.63 -26.25 -11.36
C ALA A 2 -0.04 -25.21 -10.43
N ALA A 3 0.70 -24.64 -9.49
CA ALA A 3 0.16 -23.57 -8.64
C ALA A 3 -0.29 -22.37 -9.51
N PRO A 4 -1.44 -21.71 -9.19
CA PRO A 4 -1.88 -20.53 -9.91
C PRO A 4 -0.80 -19.45 -9.92
N ALA A 5 -0.61 -18.76 -11.05
CA ALA A 5 0.33 -17.65 -11.10
C ALA A 5 -0.14 -16.48 -10.23
N LEU A 6 0.76 -15.81 -9.54
CA LEU A 6 0.48 -14.61 -8.75
C LEU A 6 0.73 -13.37 -9.60
N VAL A 7 -0.29 -12.52 -9.77
CA VAL A 7 -0.14 -11.17 -10.35
C VAL A 7 -0.31 -10.13 -9.24
N ALA A 8 0.78 -9.48 -8.86
CA ALA A 8 0.78 -8.35 -7.95
C ALA A 8 0.37 -7.10 -8.73
N LEU A 9 -0.87 -6.64 -8.52
CA LEU A 9 -1.50 -5.61 -9.32
C LEU A 9 -1.49 -4.26 -8.60
N ALA A 10 -0.62 -3.35 -9.05
CA ALA A 10 -0.63 -1.97 -8.62
C ALA A 10 -1.55 -1.12 -9.52
N HIS A 11 -2.01 0.02 -9.03
CA HIS A 11 -2.72 0.99 -9.87
C HIS A 11 -1.78 1.58 -10.93
N GLY A 12 -0.56 1.93 -10.50
CA GLY A 12 0.47 2.58 -11.32
C GLY A 12 0.55 4.08 -11.04
N SER A 13 1.65 4.69 -11.47
CA SER A 13 1.97 6.09 -11.21
C SER A 13 2.81 6.67 -12.35
N ARG A 14 2.73 7.98 -12.53
CA ARG A 14 3.64 8.72 -13.40
C ARG A 14 5.03 8.85 -12.78
N ASP A 15 5.15 8.68 -11.47
CA ASP A 15 6.42 8.71 -10.77
C ASP A 15 7.15 7.35 -10.92
N PRO A 16 8.35 7.32 -11.52
CA PRO A 16 9.10 6.09 -11.73
C PRO A 16 9.48 5.37 -10.42
N ARG A 17 9.68 6.11 -9.32
CA ARG A 17 10.02 5.54 -8.00
C ARG A 17 8.92 4.62 -7.48
N SER A 18 7.68 4.86 -7.88
CA SER A 18 6.55 3.99 -7.57
C SER A 18 6.72 2.62 -8.23
N ALA A 19 6.97 2.59 -9.54
CA ALA A 19 7.15 1.34 -10.29
C ALA A 19 8.43 0.59 -9.84
N GLU A 20 9.51 1.31 -9.52
CA GLU A 20 10.72 0.74 -8.93
C GLU A 20 10.42 0.07 -7.58
N THR A 21 9.64 0.73 -6.72
CA THR A 21 9.23 0.17 -5.42
C THR A 21 8.39 -1.09 -5.59
N ILE A 22 7.43 -1.10 -6.52
CA ILE A 22 6.63 -2.30 -6.82
C ILE A 22 7.52 -3.43 -7.34
N THR A 23 8.51 -3.10 -8.17
CA THR A 23 9.48 -4.09 -8.69
C THR A 23 10.31 -4.70 -7.56
N ALA A 24 10.84 -3.86 -6.67
CA ALA A 24 11.56 -4.31 -5.49
C ALA A 24 10.68 -5.18 -4.58
N LEU A 25 9.43 -4.78 -4.34
CA LEU A 25 8.48 -5.53 -3.52
C LEU A 25 8.18 -6.91 -4.13
N VAL A 26 7.98 -6.98 -5.45
CA VAL A 26 7.75 -8.26 -6.13
C VAL A 26 9.00 -9.14 -6.11
N ASN A 27 10.20 -8.55 -6.15
CA ASN A 27 11.44 -9.31 -5.96
C ASN A 27 11.57 -9.89 -4.55
N GLU A 28 11.14 -9.17 -3.51
CA GLU A 28 11.04 -9.73 -2.15
C GLU A 28 10.07 -10.92 -2.08
N VAL A 29 8.91 -10.81 -2.73
CA VAL A 29 7.95 -11.94 -2.82
C VAL A 29 8.57 -13.14 -3.54
N ARG A 30 9.31 -12.91 -4.64
CA ARG A 30 10.02 -13.97 -5.37
C ARG A 30 11.12 -14.63 -4.54
N ALA A 31 11.85 -13.84 -3.74
CA ALA A 31 12.88 -14.38 -2.84
C ALA A 31 12.26 -15.31 -1.78
N MET A 32 11.06 -15.00 -1.30
CA MET A 32 10.33 -15.84 -0.34
C MET A 32 9.68 -17.09 -0.97
N ARG A 33 9.29 -17.02 -2.24
CA ARG A 33 8.62 -18.11 -2.98
C ARG A 33 9.22 -18.30 -4.38
N PRO A 34 10.45 -18.83 -4.49
CA PRO A 34 11.13 -19.00 -5.77
C PRO A 34 10.45 -20.05 -6.69
N ASP A 35 9.61 -20.91 -6.11
CA ASP A 35 8.81 -21.92 -6.80
C ASP A 35 7.55 -21.36 -7.48
N LEU A 36 7.13 -20.14 -7.10
CA LEU A 36 5.89 -19.54 -7.57
C LEU A 36 6.13 -18.61 -8.77
N ARG A 37 5.30 -18.73 -9.81
CA ARG A 37 5.28 -17.75 -10.90
C ARG A 37 4.66 -16.45 -10.41
N ILE A 38 5.49 -15.43 -10.21
CA ILE A 38 5.07 -14.12 -9.69
C ILE A 38 5.37 -13.04 -10.74
N GLU A 39 4.33 -12.30 -11.13
CA GLU A 39 4.39 -11.18 -12.05
C GLU A 39 3.90 -9.89 -11.39
N GLN A 40 4.45 -8.76 -11.83
CA GLN A 40 3.91 -7.45 -11.49
C GLN A 40 3.09 -6.92 -12.66
N ALA A 41 2.00 -6.24 -12.37
CA ALA A 41 1.19 -5.57 -13.37
C ALA A 41 0.68 -4.23 -12.86
N PHE A 42 0.33 -3.36 -13.81
CA PHE A 42 -0.28 -2.07 -13.53
C PHE A 42 -1.62 -1.95 -14.24
N LEU A 43 -2.60 -1.34 -13.56
CA LEU A 43 -3.87 -0.97 -14.18
C LEU A 43 -3.65 0.14 -15.21
N GLU A 44 -2.95 1.20 -14.82
CA GLU A 44 -2.72 2.38 -15.64
C GLU A 44 -1.33 2.99 -15.38
N LEU A 45 -0.95 4.01 -16.16
CA LEU A 45 0.22 4.89 -15.98
C LEU A 45 1.62 4.25 -16.02
N SER A 46 1.73 2.96 -15.77
CA SER A 46 2.98 2.20 -15.70
C SER A 46 2.87 0.95 -16.57
N ARG A 47 4.01 0.26 -16.74
CA ARG A 47 4.12 -0.95 -17.56
C ARG A 47 4.84 -2.06 -16.79
N PRO A 48 4.54 -3.34 -17.07
CA PRO A 48 3.56 -3.83 -18.05
C PRO A 48 2.10 -3.66 -17.60
N SER A 49 1.16 -3.54 -18.55
CA SER A 49 -0.27 -3.49 -18.21
C SER A 49 -0.76 -4.87 -17.77
N PHE A 50 -1.85 -4.90 -16.99
CA PHE A 50 -2.49 -6.16 -16.56
C PHE A 50 -2.79 -7.11 -17.73
N GLN A 51 -3.37 -6.59 -18.82
CA GLN A 51 -3.69 -7.40 -20.00
C GLN A 51 -2.43 -8.02 -20.63
N THR A 52 -1.35 -7.25 -20.76
CA THR A 52 -0.08 -7.76 -21.31
C THR A 52 0.52 -8.86 -20.44
N VAL A 53 0.38 -8.76 -19.11
CA VAL A 53 0.87 -9.80 -18.19
C VAL A 53 0.04 -11.06 -18.31
N VAL A 54 -1.29 -10.95 -18.36
CA VAL A 54 -2.19 -12.09 -18.56
C VAL A 54 -1.89 -12.79 -19.89
N ASP A 55 -1.78 -12.04 -21.00
CA ASP A 55 -1.45 -12.60 -22.33
C ASP A 55 -0.15 -13.43 -22.29
N ARG A 56 0.87 -12.96 -21.55
CA ARG A 56 2.15 -13.68 -21.37
C ARG A 56 2.00 -14.95 -20.54
N LEU A 57 1.21 -14.90 -19.47
CA LEU A 57 0.97 -16.06 -18.60
C LEU A 57 0.19 -17.16 -19.34
N VAL A 58 -0.84 -16.79 -20.11
CA VAL A 58 -1.58 -17.74 -20.96
C VAL A 58 -0.67 -18.36 -22.01
N LYS A 59 0.16 -17.55 -22.69
CA LYS A 59 1.14 -18.07 -23.65
C LYS A 59 2.15 -19.03 -23.03
N ALA A 60 2.45 -18.87 -21.74
CA ALA A 60 3.31 -19.76 -20.97
C ALA A 60 2.59 -21.00 -20.41
N GLY A 61 1.29 -21.18 -20.72
CA GLY A 61 0.50 -22.36 -20.33
C GLY A 61 -0.16 -22.26 -18.96
N HIS A 62 -0.26 -21.06 -18.36
CA HIS A 62 -1.01 -20.89 -17.11
C HIS A 62 -2.52 -20.80 -17.38
N GLU A 63 -3.28 -21.67 -16.72
CA GLU A 63 -4.74 -21.73 -16.79
C GLU A 63 -5.42 -21.04 -15.59
N GLU A 64 -4.65 -20.76 -14.53
CA GLU A 64 -5.14 -20.18 -13.28
C GLU A 64 -4.24 -19.03 -12.82
N ILE A 65 -4.87 -17.89 -12.48
CA ILE A 65 -4.19 -16.67 -12.02
C ILE A 65 -4.89 -16.16 -10.76
N VAL A 66 -4.09 -15.86 -9.74
CA VAL A 66 -4.51 -15.13 -8.55
C VAL A 66 -3.95 -13.71 -8.62
N VAL A 67 -4.84 -12.73 -8.59
CA VAL A 67 -4.52 -11.30 -8.64
C VAL A 67 -4.55 -10.75 -7.22
N VAL A 68 -3.44 -10.20 -6.75
CA VAL A 68 -3.35 -9.53 -5.45
C VAL A 68 -3.28 -8.01 -5.67
N PRO A 69 -4.36 -7.26 -5.39
CA PRO A 69 -4.33 -5.81 -5.53
C PRO A 69 -3.47 -5.15 -4.44
N LEU A 70 -2.49 -4.34 -4.85
CA LEU A 70 -1.54 -3.66 -3.98
C LEU A 70 -2.11 -2.34 -3.44
N LEU A 71 -3.26 -2.41 -2.78
CA LEU A 71 -4.00 -1.26 -2.24
C LEU A 71 -4.15 -1.37 -0.72
N LEU A 72 -3.96 -0.25 0.00
CA LEU A 72 -4.05 -0.19 1.47
C LEU A 72 -5.46 0.12 1.97
N THR A 73 -6.24 0.87 1.20
CA THR A 73 -7.62 1.24 1.53
C THR A 73 -8.53 0.89 0.36
N ASP A 74 -9.79 0.58 0.67
CA ASP A 74 -10.85 0.47 -0.33
C ASP A 74 -11.15 1.86 -0.91
N ALA A 75 -10.35 2.28 -1.90
CA ALA A 75 -10.72 3.38 -2.77
C ALA A 75 -11.78 2.87 -3.77
N TYR A 76 -12.64 3.77 -4.25
CA TYR A 76 -13.65 3.49 -5.29
C TYR A 76 -13.08 2.65 -6.47
N HIS A 77 -11.85 2.95 -6.87
CA HIS A 77 -11.08 2.26 -7.91
C HIS A 77 -10.87 0.76 -7.66
N ALA A 78 -10.69 0.31 -6.42
CA ALA A 78 -10.49 -1.11 -6.10
C ALA A 78 -11.72 -1.97 -6.48
N LYS A 79 -12.92 -1.40 -6.32
CA LYS A 79 -14.20 -2.11 -6.50
C LYS A 79 -14.68 -2.13 -7.95
N VAL A 80 -14.06 -1.33 -8.83
CA VAL A 80 -14.49 -1.15 -10.21
C VAL A 80 -13.38 -1.53 -11.19
N ASP A 81 -12.18 -0.99 -11.01
CA ASP A 81 -11.11 -1.07 -12.00
C ASP A 81 -10.49 -2.48 -12.05
N VAL A 82 -10.30 -3.10 -10.88
CA VAL A 82 -9.77 -4.48 -10.82
C VAL A 82 -10.76 -5.48 -11.41
N PRO A 83 -12.06 -5.50 -11.03
CA PRO A 83 -13.05 -6.36 -11.67
C PRO A 83 -13.16 -6.14 -13.19
N SER A 84 -13.19 -4.89 -13.66
CA SER A 84 -13.28 -4.56 -15.09
C SER A 84 -12.06 -5.06 -15.88
N ALA A 85 -10.85 -4.91 -15.31
CA ALA A 85 -9.64 -5.43 -15.92
C ALA A 85 -9.64 -6.97 -16.00
N ILE A 86 -10.15 -7.64 -14.97
CA ILE A 86 -10.30 -9.10 -14.94
C ILE A 86 -11.34 -9.58 -15.95
N GLU A 87 -12.48 -8.91 -16.06
CA GLU A 87 -13.53 -9.23 -17.04
C GLU A 87 -12.97 -9.12 -18.46
N THR A 88 -12.26 -8.04 -18.77
CA THR A 88 -11.59 -7.85 -20.07
C THR A 88 -10.60 -8.99 -20.37
N ALA A 89 -9.81 -9.40 -19.38
CA ALA A 89 -8.84 -10.49 -19.53
C ALA A 89 -9.53 -11.84 -19.75
N THR A 90 -10.64 -12.08 -19.04
CA THR A 90 -11.44 -13.31 -19.14
C THR A 90 -12.13 -13.42 -20.50
N GLN A 91 -12.65 -12.31 -21.04
CA GLN A 91 -13.23 -12.27 -22.40
C GLN A 91 -12.18 -12.56 -23.49
N ARG A 92 -10.94 -12.09 -23.29
CA ARG A 92 -9.82 -12.34 -24.23
C ARG A 92 -9.31 -13.77 -24.21
N HIS A 93 -9.41 -14.46 -23.07
CA HIS A 93 -8.89 -15.82 -22.86
C HIS A 93 -9.96 -16.76 -22.30
N PRO A 94 -10.88 -17.26 -23.14
CA PRO A 94 -11.89 -18.22 -22.71
C PRO A 94 -11.26 -19.46 -22.07
N GLY A 95 -11.67 -19.78 -20.84
CA GLY A 95 -11.17 -20.92 -20.07
C GLY A 95 -10.11 -20.58 -19.01
N LEU A 96 -9.53 -19.37 -19.06
CA LEU A 96 -8.63 -18.89 -18.01
C LEU A 96 -9.43 -18.56 -16.74
N LYS A 97 -9.02 -19.11 -15.59
CA LYS A 97 -9.58 -18.74 -14.29
C LYS A 97 -8.75 -17.63 -13.66
N ILE A 98 -9.39 -16.48 -13.40
CA ILE A 98 -8.75 -15.36 -12.70
C ILE A 98 -9.52 -15.09 -11.41
N ARG A 99 -8.81 -15.05 -10.28
CA ARG A 99 -9.37 -14.71 -8.97
C ARG A 99 -8.67 -13.48 -8.40
N ALA A 100 -9.41 -12.41 -8.15
CA ALA A 100 -8.92 -11.32 -7.30
C ALA A 100 -9.02 -11.71 -5.82
N THR A 101 -7.96 -11.46 -5.07
CA THR A 101 -7.99 -11.53 -3.60
C THR A 101 -8.58 -10.25 -3.01
N SER A 102 -8.78 -10.23 -1.70
CA SER A 102 -8.88 -8.95 -0.98
C SER A 102 -7.59 -8.13 -1.19
N ILE A 103 -7.73 -6.81 -1.08
CA ILE A 103 -6.59 -5.87 -1.12
C ILE A 103 -5.61 -6.16 0.03
N LEU A 104 -4.41 -5.55 -0.01
CA LEU A 104 -3.49 -5.61 1.14
C LEU A 104 -4.17 -5.11 2.42
N GLY A 105 -4.88 -3.99 2.32
CA GLY A 105 -5.67 -3.47 3.43
C GLY A 105 -4.84 -2.85 4.54
N LEU A 106 -5.51 -2.52 5.63
CA LEU A 106 -4.94 -1.88 6.82
C LEU A 106 -4.55 -2.93 7.86
N GLU A 107 -3.44 -3.63 7.60
CA GLU A 107 -2.92 -4.66 8.50
C GLU A 107 -2.21 -4.04 9.71
N THR A 108 -2.48 -4.55 10.92
CA THR A 108 -1.80 -4.08 12.14
C THR A 108 -0.28 -4.28 12.07
N ARG A 109 0.19 -5.32 11.36
CA ARG A 109 1.62 -5.57 11.12
C ARG A 109 2.31 -4.45 10.34
N PHE A 110 1.57 -3.66 9.56
CA PHE A 110 2.15 -2.50 8.89
C PHE A 110 2.51 -1.38 9.87
N LEU A 111 1.97 -1.37 11.10
CA LEU A 111 2.41 -0.44 12.12
C LEU A 111 3.86 -0.71 12.56
N GLU A 112 4.30 -1.98 12.57
CA GLU A 112 5.69 -2.33 12.86
C GLU A 112 6.62 -1.79 11.77
N VAL A 113 6.21 -1.93 10.51
CA VAL A 113 6.94 -1.34 9.37
C VAL A 113 7.01 0.18 9.49
N LEU A 114 5.89 0.83 9.83
CA LEU A 114 5.87 2.28 10.04
C LEU A 114 6.78 2.71 11.19
N ASP A 115 6.86 1.93 12.27
CA ASP A 115 7.78 2.19 13.38
C ASP A 115 9.24 2.11 12.95
N GLU A 116 9.59 1.14 12.12
CA GLU A 116 10.94 1.04 11.55
C GLU A 116 11.27 2.23 10.65
N ARG A 117 10.36 2.57 9.72
CA ARG A 117 10.53 3.74 8.84
C ARG A 117 10.64 5.03 9.63
N LEU A 118 9.81 5.19 10.66
CA LEU A 118 9.82 6.39 11.48
C LEU A 118 11.08 6.47 12.33
N ARG A 119 11.53 5.37 12.92
CA ARG A 119 12.79 5.32 13.68
C ARG A 119 14.00 5.68 12.79
N ALA A 120 14.01 5.22 11.54
CA ALA A 120 15.04 5.60 10.58
C ALA A 120 15.04 7.12 10.32
N ALA A 121 13.87 7.71 10.06
CA ALA A 121 13.73 9.15 9.85
C ALA A 121 14.14 9.97 11.08
N LEU A 122 13.73 9.56 12.28
CA LEU A 122 14.12 10.20 13.54
C LEU A 122 15.62 10.15 13.79
N SER A 123 16.25 9.01 13.51
CA SER A 123 17.70 8.84 13.63
C SER A 123 18.46 9.78 12.69
N GLN A 124 17.99 9.90 11.44
CA GLN A 124 18.58 10.83 10.47
C GLN A 124 18.43 12.28 10.91
N ALA A 125 17.26 12.65 11.45
CA ALA A 125 16.97 13.98 11.97
C ALA A 125 17.58 14.25 13.36
N ARG A 126 18.25 13.27 13.99
CA ARG A 126 18.81 13.31 15.35
C ARG A 126 17.77 13.66 16.43
N VAL A 127 16.52 13.27 16.22
CA VAL A 127 15.41 13.47 17.16
C VAL A 127 15.40 12.33 18.17
N ARG A 128 15.30 12.66 19.46
CA ARG A 128 15.36 11.68 20.57
C ARG A 128 14.04 11.50 21.31
N GLU A 129 13.14 12.44 21.17
CA GLU A 129 11.85 12.45 21.85
C GLU A 129 10.75 12.84 20.88
N LEU A 130 9.55 12.36 21.15
CA LEU A 130 8.33 12.69 20.43
C LEU A 130 7.24 12.99 21.43
N ASP A 131 6.40 13.97 21.11
CA ASP A 131 5.23 14.31 21.91
C ASP A 131 3.93 14.20 21.11
N ALA A 132 3.95 14.00 19.78
CA ALA A 132 2.75 13.65 19.01
C ALA A 132 3.10 12.92 17.71
N LEU A 133 2.12 12.20 17.18
CA LEU A 133 2.21 11.44 15.93
C LEU A 133 1.14 11.87 14.94
N VAL A 134 1.49 11.91 13.66
CA VAL A 134 0.53 12.04 12.56
C VAL A 134 0.66 10.81 11.67
N LEU A 135 -0.46 10.16 11.36
CA LEU A 135 -0.50 9.08 10.37
C LEU A 135 -1.01 9.64 9.05
N ALA A 136 -0.11 9.88 8.10
CA ALA A 136 -0.45 10.39 6.78
C ALA A 136 -0.85 9.24 5.85
N ALA A 137 -2.02 9.34 5.22
CA ALA A 137 -2.52 8.39 4.23
C ALA A 137 -3.03 9.11 2.98
N ALA A 138 -3.35 8.38 1.92
CA ALA A 138 -3.83 8.98 0.67
C ALA A 138 -5.14 9.77 0.83
N GLY A 139 -6.07 9.25 1.64
CA GLY A 139 -7.43 9.75 1.75
C GLY A 139 -8.35 9.20 0.66
N SER A 140 -9.64 9.16 0.97
CA SER A 140 -10.69 8.63 0.11
C SER A 140 -11.92 9.52 0.15
N SER A 141 -12.73 9.51 -0.91
CA SER A 141 -14.08 10.08 -0.86
C SER A 141 -15.04 9.22 -0.03
N ASP A 142 -14.70 7.95 0.23
CA ASP A 142 -15.43 7.07 1.13
C ASP A 142 -15.09 7.38 2.60
N PRO A 143 -16.05 7.89 3.41
CA PRO A 143 -15.82 8.20 4.81
C PRO A 143 -15.43 6.96 5.65
N LEU A 144 -15.89 5.76 5.29
CA LEU A 144 -15.58 4.54 6.02
C LEU A 144 -14.11 4.14 5.87
N ALA A 145 -13.53 4.37 4.69
CA ALA A 145 -12.10 4.16 4.45
C ALA A 145 -11.25 5.11 5.31
N ASN A 146 -11.62 6.39 5.35
CA ASN A 146 -10.93 7.37 6.20
C ASN A 146 -11.08 7.05 7.69
N GLN A 147 -12.27 6.61 8.12
CA GLN A 147 -12.51 6.18 9.50
C GLN A 147 -11.67 4.95 9.87
N ALA A 148 -11.44 4.02 8.93
CA ALA A 148 -10.57 2.88 9.15
C ALA A 148 -9.11 3.30 9.37
N VAL A 149 -8.59 4.25 8.58
CA VAL A 149 -7.27 4.85 8.81
C VAL A 149 -7.21 5.56 10.17
N ALA A 150 -8.24 6.33 10.54
CA ALA A 150 -8.31 6.99 11.84
C ALA A 150 -8.32 5.98 13.02
N ARG A 151 -8.98 4.82 12.86
CA ARG A 151 -8.91 3.74 13.85
C ARG A 151 -7.51 3.15 13.94
N LEU A 152 -6.87 2.86 12.81
CA LEU A 152 -5.50 2.35 12.79
C LEU A 152 -4.52 3.33 13.45
N ALA A 153 -4.66 4.63 13.17
CA ALA A 153 -3.88 5.69 13.82
C ALA A 153 -4.03 5.65 15.34
N ARG A 154 -5.26 5.53 15.88
CA ARG A 154 -5.48 5.42 17.33
C ARG A 154 -4.82 4.20 17.96
N VAL A 155 -4.85 3.04 17.28
CA VAL A 155 -4.16 1.83 17.75
C VAL A 155 -2.66 2.12 17.85
N TRP A 156 -2.09 2.74 16.81
CA TRP A 156 -0.68 3.09 16.75
C TRP A 156 -0.27 4.10 17.84
N GLY A 157 -1.02 5.18 18.03
CA GLY A 157 -0.73 6.14 19.11
C GLY A 157 -0.91 5.55 20.51
N SER A 158 -1.86 4.64 20.71
CA SER A 158 -2.04 3.94 22.00
C SER A 158 -0.83 3.05 22.33
N HIS A 159 -0.26 2.38 21.34
CA HIS A 159 0.97 1.59 21.49
C HIS A 159 2.14 2.47 21.97
N HIS A 160 2.30 3.66 21.38
CA HIS A 160 3.36 4.60 21.73
C HIS A 160 3.05 5.51 22.93
N LYS A 161 1.81 5.48 23.45
CA LYS A 161 1.30 6.40 24.48
C LYS A 161 1.44 7.88 24.07
N LEU A 162 1.27 8.15 22.78
CA LEU A 162 1.34 9.50 22.20
C LEU A 162 -0.03 9.87 21.60
N PRO A 163 -0.42 11.16 21.68
CA PRO A 163 -1.56 11.63 20.90
C PRO A 163 -1.27 11.46 19.41
N VAL A 164 -2.30 11.06 18.67
CA VAL A 164 -2.18 10.73 17.26
C VAL A 164 -3.37 11.24 16.47
N THR A 165 -3.10 11.79 15.29
CA THR A 165 -4.12 12.23 14.34
C THR A 165 -3.86 11.61 12.98
N ALA A 166 -4.90 11.03 12.37
CA ALA A 166 -4.83 10.66 10.96
C ALA A 166 -4.94 11.92 10.09
N ALA A 167 -4.13 11.99 9.05
CA ALA A 167 -4.15 13.06 8.06
C ALA A 167 -4.17 12.47 6.65
N PHE A 168 -4.74 13.21 5.71
CA PHE A 168 -5.02 12.70 4.37
C PHE A 168 -4.43 13.63 3.31
N ALA A 169 -3.74 13.06 2.33
CA ALA A 169 -3.12 13.81 1.24
C ALA A 169 -4.14 14.33 0.21
N SER A 170 -5.35 13.75 0.20
CA SER A 170 -6.43 14.09 -0.72
C SER A 170 -7.80 13.75 -0.13
N ALA A 171 -8.87 14.23 -0.77
CA ALA A 171 -10.28 13.86 -0.58
C ALA A 171 -10.90 14.06 0.83
N ALA A 172 -10.12 14.17 1.89
CA ALA A 172 -10.58 14.37 3.25
C ALA A 172 -9.61 15.28 4.03
N PRO A 173 -10.11 16.08 4.99
CA PRO A 173 -9.28 16.78 5.96
C PRO A 173 -9.02 15.90 7.20
N PRO A 174 -8.01 16.25 8.03
CA PRO A 174 -7.03 17.31 7.81
C PRO A 174 -5.90 16.88 6.86
N ALA A 175 -5.29 17.84 6.16
CA ALA A 175 -4.02 17.60 5.48
C ALA A 175 -2.88 17.42 6.51
N ALA A 176 -1.78 16.77 6.12
CA ALA A 176 -0.67 16.47 7.05
C ALA A 176 -0.13 17.74 7.75
N GLY A 177 0.08 18.83 7.00
CA GLY A 177 0.50 20.11 7.58
C GLY A 177 -0.53 20.75 8.52
N GLU A 178 -1.83 20.52 8.29
CA GLU A 178 -2.89 21.01 9.19
C GLU A 178 -2.89 20.24 10.52
N ALA A 179 -2.76 18.92 10.46
CA ALA A 179 -2.64 18.08 11.66
C ALA A 179 -1.40 18.46 12.50
N VAL A 180 -0.26 18.72 11.85
CA VAL A 180 0.95 19.21 12.52
C VAL A 180 0.71 20.58 13.16
N ARG A 181 0.12 21.54 12.43
CA ARG A 181 -0.20 22.87 12.99
C ARG A 181 -1.17 22.80 14.17
N ALA A 182 -2.15 21.90 14.14
CA ALA A 182 -3.08 21.68 15.25
C ALA A 182 -2.32 21.24 16.51
N PHE A 183 -1.47 20.21 16.42
CA PHE A 183 -0.65 19.79 17.56
C PHE A 183 0.30 20.88 18.06
N ARG A 184 0.87 21.70 17.16
CA ARG A 184 1.68 22.85 17.57
C ARG A 184 0.86 23.89 18.34
N GLY A 185 -0.39 24.11 17.96
CA GLY A 185 -1.34 24.96 18.66
C GLY A 185 -1.64 24.47 20.08
N GLU A 186 -1.62 23.15 20.29
CA GLU A 186 -1.73 22.50 21.61
C GLU A 186 -0.42 22.53 22.43
N GLY A 187 0.64 23.15 21.90
CA GLY A 187 1.93 23.28 22.58
C GLY A 187 2.92 22.15 22.29
N ARG A 188 2.58 21.15 21.46
CA ARG A 188 3.49 20.07 21.04
C ARG A 188 4.60 20.63 20.14
N ARG A 189 5.80 20.05 20.23
CA ARG A 189 6.98 20.52 19.48
C ARG A 189 7.74 19.41 18.76
N HIS A 190 7.63 18.18 19.23
CA HIS A 190 8.31 17.01 18.67
C HIS A 190 7.30 16.10 17.96
N ILE A 191 6.78 16.59 16.85
CA ILE A 191 5.72 15.95 16.08
C ILE A 191 6.32 15.19 14.91
N ALA A 192 6.09 13.89 14.87
CA ALA A 192 6.55 13.02 13.77
C ALA A 192 5.36 12.59 12.89
N VAL A 193 5.63 12.41 11.60
CA VAL A 193 4.64 11.93 10.62
C VAL A 193 5.08 10.59 10.05
N ALA A 194 4.22 9.57 10.16
CA ALA A 194 4.44 8.29 9.47
C ALA A 194 3.62 8.23 8.19
N SER A 195 4.25 7.73 7.12
CA SER A 195 3.71 7.68 5.77
C SER A 195 3.07 6.32 5.48
N LEU A 196 1.76 6.19 5.70
CA LEU A 196 0.95 5.03 5.33
C LEU A 196 0.64 5.05 3.82
N PHE A 197 1.69 4.84 3.04
CA PHE A 197 1.67 4.70 1.59
C PHE A 197 2.49 3.48 1.20
N LEU A 198 2.18 2.86 0.07
CA LEU A 198 2.95 1.71 -0.38
C LEU A 198 4.30 2.12 -0.99
N ALA A 199 4.32 3.22 -1.75
CA ALA A 199 5.50 3.67 -2.50
C ALA A 199 5.58 5.21 -2.55
N PRO A 200 6.76 5.78 -2.82
CA PRO A 200 6.92 7.22 -3.07
C PRO A 200 6.11 7.70 -4.29
N GLY A 201 5.90 9.02 -4.36
CA GLY A 201 5.14 9.66 -5.44
C GLY A 201 4.48 10.96 -5.00
N PHE A 202 3.69 11.55 -5.90
CA PHE A 202 3.12 12.88 -5.69
C PHE A 202 2.39 13.07 -4.34
N LEU A 203 1.49 12.16 -3.96
CA LEU A 203 0.71 12.28 -2.71
C LEU A 203 1.57 12.16 -1.44
N PRO A 204 2.38 11.09 -1.24
CA PRO A 204 3.24 11.02 -0.05
C PRO A 204 4.26 12.15 0.00
N ASP A 205 4.85 12.54 -1.14
CA ASP A 205 5.81 13.64 -1.20
C ASP A 205 5.15 14.96 -0.80
N ARG A 206 3.96 15.25 -1.34
CA ARG A 206 3.23 16.46 -0.97
C ARG A 206 2.82 16.48 0.50
N ALA A 207 2.43 15.33 1.06
CA ALA A 207 2.11 15.21 2.48
C ALA A 207 3.35 15.45 3.35
N ALA A 208 4.51 14.93 2.95
CA ALA A 208 5.78 15.13 3.64
C ALA A 208 6.21 16.59 3.62
N GLU A 209 6.19 17.24 2.44
CA GLU A 209 6.48 18.67 2.30
C GLU A 209 5.62 19.52 3.23
N LEU A 210 4.29 19.34 3.17
CA LEU A 210 3.35 20.11 3.99
C LEU A 210 3.56 19.87 5.50
N ALA A 211 3.92 18.66 5.90
CA ALA A 211 4.20 18.33 7.30
C ALA A 211 5.49 19.01 7.78
N LEU A 212 6.57 18.97 6.98
CA LEU A 212 7.85 19.60 7.31
C LEU A 212 7.72 21.13 7.35
N GLU A 213 7.05 21.75 6.37
CA GLU A 213 6.73 23.19 6.36
C GLU A 213 5.92 23.61 7.61
N ALA A 214 5.04 22.74 8.08
CA ALA A 214 4.26 22.95 9.30
C ALA A 214 5.06 22.75 10.61
N GLY A 215 6.30 22.28 10.52
CA GLY A 215 7.20 22.09 11.65
C GLY A 215 7.14 20.69 12.28
N ALA A 216 6.86 19.65 11.48
CA ALA A 216 7.15 18.27 11.88
C ALA A 216 8.68 18.08 11.98
N VAL A 217 9.12 17.31 12.98
CA VAL A 217 10.55 17.07 13.22
C VAL A 217 11.11 15.92 12.39
N ALA A 218 10.25 15.03 11.90
CA ALA A 218 10.59 13.95 11.00
C ALA A 218 9.34 13.48 10.23
N VAL A 219 9.56 12.99 9.01
CA VAL A 219 8.56 12.28 8.21
C VAL A 219 9.17 10.96 7.75
N SER A 220 8.48 9.84 7.97
CA SER A 220 8.96 8.53 7.54
C SER A 220 8.84 8.35 6.03
N ASP A 221 9.69 7.50 5.46
CA ASP A 221 9.44 6.94 4.13
C ASP A 221 8.15 6.09 4.12
N PRO A 222 7.55 5.86 2.94
CA PRO A 222 6.48 4.88 2.73
C PRO A 222 6.87 3.45 3.17
N LEU A 223 5.89 2.54 3.23
CA LEU A 223 6.11 1.13 3.59
C LEU A 223 7.19 0.49 2.70
N GLY A 224 7.11 0.72 1.40
CA GLY A 224 8.08 0.25 0.41
C GLY A 224 8.10 -1.26 0.24
N ALA A 225 9.21 -1.77 -0.27
CA ALA A 225 9.50 -3.19 -0.45
C ALA A 225 9.89 -3.88 0.87
N HIS A 226 9.09 -3.69 1.93
CA HIS A 226 9.38 -4.30 3.22
C HIS A 226 8.98 -5.80 3.24
N PRO A 227 9.76 -6.70 3.87
CA PRO A 227 9.43 -8.12 3.96
C PRO A 227 8.02 -8.41 4.51
N GLU A 228 7.52 -7.64 5.48
CA GLU A 228 6.14 -7.81 5.98
C GLU A 228 5.08 -7.52 4.90
N VAL A 229 5.32 -6.56 4.00
CA VAL A 229 4.40 -6.30 2.89
C VAL A 229 4.41 -7.47 1.91
N ALA A 230 5.59 -8.03 1.63
CA ALA A 230 5.72 -9.24 0.81
C ALA A 230 5.02 -10.45 1.44
N ARG A 231 5.14 -10.64 2.77
CA ARG A 231 4.40 -11.68 3.51
C ARG A 231 2.89 -11.49 3.42
N THR A 232 2.39 -10.26 3.50
CA THR A 232 0.96 -9.98 3.29
C THR A 232 0.50 -10.33 1.88
N ILE A 233 1.30 -10.03 0.84
CA ILE A 233 1.00 -10.44 -0.54
C ILE A 233 0.85 -11.96 -0.62
N LEU A 234 1.79 -12.72 -0.04
CA LEU A 234 1.74 -14.18 -0.03
C LEU A 234 0.55 -14.72 0.76
N ALA A 235 0.18 -14.09 1.88
CA ALA A 235 -0.99 -14.46 2.66
C ALA A 235 -2.28 -14.26 1.87
N ARG A 236 -2.42 -13.13 1.14
CA ARG A 236 -3.56 -12.89 0.24
C ARG A 236 -3.61 -13.90 -0.88
N TYR A 237 -2.46 -14.16 -1.51
CA TYR A 237 -2.34 -15.18 -2.55
C TYR A 237 -2.79 -16.56 -2.07
N ALA A 238 -2.34 -16.99 -0.88
CA ALA A 238 -2.68 -18.31 -0.35
C ALA A 238 -4.20 -18.48 -0.19
N VAL A 239 -4.90 -17.46 0.31
CA VAL A 239 -6.37 -17.48 0.41
C VAL A 239 -7.01 -17.58 -0.98
N GLY A 240 -6.59 -16.74 -1.93
CA GLY A 240 -7.14 -16.76 -3.29
C GLY A 240 -6.86 -18.06 -4.05
N ALA A 241 -5.70 -18.69 -3.82
CA ALA A 241 -5.34 -19.96 -4.45
C ALA A 241 -6.21 -21.12 -3.94
N VAL A 242 -6.54 -21.15 -2.64
CA VAL A 242 -7.44 -22.17 -2.07
C VAL A 242 -8.82 -22.11 -2.70
N GLU A 243 -9.33 -20.91 -3.00
CA GLU A 243 -10.64 -20.72 -3.63
C GLU A 243 -10.71 -21.18 -5.10
N LEU A 244 -9.56 -21.46 -5.73
CA LEU A 244 -9.50 -22.02 -7.09
C LEU A 244 -9.48 -23.56 -7.10
N VAL A 245 -9.27 -24.20 -5.95
CA VAL A 245 -9.30 -25.67 -5.85
C VAL A 245 -10.75 -26.14 -5.97
N PRO A 246 -11.08 -26.98 -6.97
CA PRO A 246 -12.42 -27.56 -7.06
C PRO A 246 -12.66 -28.46 -5.84
N VAL A 247 -13.76 -28.20 -5.13
CA VAL A 247 -14.25 -29.02 -4.01
C VAL A 247 -14.93 -30.28 -4.54
#